data_AF-A0A972W3X2-F1
#
_entry.id   AF-A0A972W3X2-F1
#
_cell.length_a   1.000
_cell.length_b   1.000
_cell.length_c   1.000
_cell.angle_alpha   90.00
_cell.angle_beta   90.00
_cell.angle_gamma   90.00
#
_symmetry.space_group_name_H-M   'P 1'
#
loop_
_entity.id
_entity.type
_entity.pdbx_description
1 polymer ?
#
loop_
_entity_poly.entity_id
_entity_poly.type
_entity_poly.pdbx_seq_one_letter_code
_entity_poly.pdbx_strand_id
1 'polypeptide(L)'
;MKILILNHHFNQDISELLYYKNSLDEIKYINPNYFANLAKSIFPSRVFGGGLSVYLDKEYDSCRNEYKNIAHKYLFELYKIYQFDIFISPSDTFFYIRDVIDACHFIHVPFIVIQKELGVSPYYFEKHADQIRNTLPVKCDWMTTCSQDSKDFWVKAGAIADNVLVVGQPRFDFYFRKQNKVQTIDSLIKKNEKINILFFSYDLDAYTEEMIDGKYSEPWKQLHDDTIDVLCEISKFDKYNIYIKPHPQYHGTYLNELTEKIESLPNVTILPTAIDARLLICQNDIIVGFQTTALFEAMLLGKKIIYTFWTENVNNLKDRLLKFHEFEDCLSISKSKQTLKSYLINPLTIIGGDNITESILNERINKFESILGISDGNSSKRVFEILNYAYQFYKTTINEKQVLLRNKLRNKNELYQKKEYLISIMNLLKLNIIRILILIPGIGKKLKPYVSICIRNEKLRLNELSKINSVEIIGPTNFSVFFFFQGLVLKKL
;
A
#
# COMPACT_ATOMS: atom_id res chain seq x y z
N MET A 1 13.27 21.10 -2.71
CA MET A 1 12.04 20.84 -3.50
C MET A 1 10.89 20.53 -2.56
N LYS A 2 9.65 20.92 -2.89
CA LYS A 2 8.47 20.58 -2.09
C LYS A 2 7.67 19.46 -2.76
N ILE A 3 7.49 18.34 -2.08
CA ILE A 3 6.91 17.13 -2.66
C ILE A 3 5.65 16.77 -1.89
N LEU A 4 4.55 16.60 -2.60
CA LEU A 4 3.31 16.06 -2.06
C LEU A 4 3.12 14.62 -2.52
N ILE A 5 2.89 13.68 -1.60
CA ILE A 5 2.71 12.25 -1.93
C ILE A 5 1.30 11.78 -1.56
N LEU A 6 0.62 11.08 -2.47
CA LEU A 6 -0.60 10.31 -2.16
C LEU A 6 -0.22 8.97 -1.53
N ASN A 7 -0.44 8.82 -0.21
CA ASN A 7 -0.01 7.65 0.54
C ASN A 7 -0.99 6.46 0.43
N HIS A 8 -1.20 5.94 -0.78
CA HIS A 8 -2.08 4.77 -1.01
C HIS A 8 -1.35 3.46 -0.68
N HIS A 9 -1.24 3.13 0.61
CA HIS A 9 -0.44 2.00 1.13
C HIS A 9 1.05 2.11 0.79
N PHE A 10 1.59 3.32 0.71
CA PHE A 10 2.93 3.61 0.17
C PHE A 10 3.93 3.98 1.29
N ASN A 11 3.62 3.59 2.52
CA ASN A 11 4.38 3.97 3.73
C ASN A 11 5.85 3.55 3.68
N GLN A 12 6.13 2.34 3.19
CA GLN A 12 7.49 1.81 3.15
C GLN A 12 8.36 2.64 2.19
N ASP A 13 7.88 2.88 0.98
CA ASP A 13 8.58 3.72 0.01
C ASP A 13 8.73 5.16 0.51
N ILE A 14 7.67 5.76 1.10
CA ILE A 14 7.76 7.09 1.74
C ILE A 14 8.82 7.12 2.83
N SER A 15 8.93 6.06 3.65
CA SER A 15 9.92 5.99 4.72
C SER A 15 11.36 6.02 4.20
N GLU A 16 11.62 5.38 3.05
CA GLU A 16 12.94 5.37 2.43
C GLU A 16 13.23 6.70 1.71
N LEU A 17 12.24 7.27 1.02
CA LEU A 17 12.36 8.62 0.47
C LEU A 17 12.65 9.66 1.55
N LEU A 18 11.98 9.56 2.71
CA LEU A 18 12.26 10.44 3.85
C LEU A 18 13.66 10.25 4.44
N TYR A 19 14.19 9.03 4.41
CA TYR A 19 15.54 8.71 4.87
C TYR A 19 16.62 9.31 3.96
N TYR A 20 16.43 9.23 2.64
CA TYR A 20 17.41 9.69 1.64
C TYR A 20 17.21 11.14 1.16
N LYS A 21 16.16 11.84 1.58
CA LYS A 21 15.89 13.22 1.14
C LYS A 21 17.02 14.17 1.54
N ASN A 22 17.27 15.19 0.71
CA ASN A 22 18.17 16.28 1.11
C ASN A 22 17.54 17.12 2.24
N SER A 23 18.38 17.83 3.00
CA SER A 23 17.91 18.73 4.06
C SER A 23 17.00 19.86 3.54
N LEU A 24 17.17 20.25 2.28
CA LEU A 24 16.38 21.28 1.59
C LEU A 24 15.09 20.75 0.95
N ASP A 25 14.88 19.43 0.96
CA ASP A 25 13.67 18.81 0.45
C ASP A 25 12.63 18.68 1.56
N GLU A 26 11.41 19.13 1.25
CA GLU A 26 10.25 19.01 2.12
C GLU A 26 9.29 18.00 1.51
N ILE A 27 8.94 16.96 2.27
CA ILE A 27 7.98 15.95 1.85
C ILE A 27 6.78 16.05 2.78
N LYS A 28 5.59 16.20 2.19
CA LYS A 28 4.32 15.99 2.85
C LYS A 28 3.54 14.91 2.14
N TYR A 29 2.60 14.28 2.83
CA TYR A 29 1.73 13.29 2.22
C TYR A 29 0.27 13.47 2.63
N ILE A 30 -0.63 12.99 1.78
CA ILE A 30 -2.07 12.95 2.03
C ILE A 30 -2.55 11.50 2.04
N ASN A 31 -3.60 11.24 2.82
CA ASN A 31 -4.27 9.95 2.82
C ASN A 31 -5.04 9.74 1.49
N PRO A 32 -5.09 8.52 0.92
CA PRO A 32 -5.87 8.24 -0.29
C PRO A 32 -7.36 8.57 -0.17
N ASN A 33 -7.90 8.51 1.05
CA ASN A 33 -9.27 8.89 1.32
C ASN A 33 -9.55 10.39 1.10
N TYR A 34 -8.53 11.24 0.97
CA TYR A 34 -8.70 12.67 0.67
C TYR A 34 -9.50 12.86 -0.61
N PHE A 35 -9.07 12.25 -1.72
CA PHE A 35 -9.77 12.35 -3.01
C PHE A 35 -10.83 11.27 -3.19
N ALA A 36 -10.62 10.07 -2.64
CA ALA A 36 -11.59 8.98 -2.77
C ALA A 36 -12.92 9.31 -2.07
N ASN A 37 -12.92 9.99 -0.92
CA ASN A 37 -14.18 10.36 -0.26
C ASN A 37 -14.96 11.45 -1.03
N LEU A 38 -14.26 12.33 -1.76
CA LEU A 38 -14.91 13.29 -2.66
C LEU A 38 -15.56 12.58 -3.84
N ALA A 39 -14.88 11.57 -4.39
CA ALA A 39 -15.48 10.74 -5.42
C ALA A 39 -16.70 9.97 -4.87
N LYS A 40 -16.64 9.44 -3.64
CA LYS A 40 -17.75 8.67 -3.02
C LYS A 40 -19.01 9.51 -2.81
N SER A 41 -18.91 10.82 -2.71
CA SER A 41 -20.08 11.70 -2.61
C SER A 41 -20.80 11.93 -3.95
N ILE A 42 -20.21 11.52 -5.07
CA ILE A 42 -20.71 11.79 -6.42
C ILE A 42 -21.02 10.49 -7.16
N PHE A 43 -20.11 9.51 -7.08
CA PHE A 43 -20.24 8.24 -7.75
C PHE A 43 -20.94 7.20 -6.88
N PRO A 44 -21.77 6.32 -7.47
CA PRO A 44 -22.38 5.22 -6.73
C PRO A 44 -21.33 4.18 -6.30
N SER A 45 -21.66 3.41 -5.27
CA SER A 45 -20.76 2.40 -4.68
C SER A 45 -20.25 1.38 -5.70
N ARG A 46 -21.04 1.03 -6.73
CA ARG A 46 -20.62 0.09 -7.78
C ARG A 46 -19.40 0.55 -8.58
N VAL A 47 -19.10 1.85 -8.65
CA VAL A 47 -17.88 2.37 -9.30
C VAL A 47 -16.62 2.05 -8.48
N PHE A 48 -16.75 1.94 -7.15
CA PHE A 48 -15.62 1.67 -6.25
C PHE A 48 -15.28 0.18 -6.10
N GLY A 49 -16.26 -0.69 -6.35
CA GLY A 49 -16.08 -2.15 -6.34
C GLY A 49 -16.02 -2.78 -7.73
N GLY A 50 -16.39 -2.02 -8.77
CA GLY A 50 -16.33 -2.46 -10.16
C GLY A 50 -14.94 -2.28 -10.78
N GLY A 51 -14.69 -3.02 -11.86
CA GLY A 51 -13.52 -2.76 -12.71
C GLY A 51 -13.53 -1.35 -13.29
N LEU A 52 -12.38 -0.90 -13.77
CA LEU A 52 -12.17 0.45 -14.30
C LEU A 52 -13.13 0.82 -15.45
N SER A 53 -13.64 -0.18 -16.18
CA SER A 53 -14.66 0.02 -17.22
C SER A 53 -15.96 0.64 -16.69
N VAL A 54 -16.37 0.29 -15.47
CA VAL A 54 -17.61 0.81 -14.86
C VAL A 54 -17.52 2.32 -14.66
N TYR A 55 -16.36 2.85 -14.29
CA TYR A 55 -16.14 4.29 -14.16
C TYR A 55 -16.34 5.04 -15.49
N LEU A 56 -16.16 4.37 -16.63
CA LEU A 56 -16.23 4.97 -17.97
C LEU A 56 -17.61 4.85 -18.62
N ASP A 57 -18.56 4.18 -17.97
CA ASP A 57 -19.92 4.05 -18.51
C ASP A 57 -20.54 5.42 -18.77
N LYS A 58 -21.25 5.56 -19.90
CA LYS A 58 -21.86 6.84 -20.33
C LYS A 58 -22.84 7.40 -19.30
N GLU A 59 -23.49 6.53 -18.53
CA GLU A 59 -24.41 6.96 -17.47
C GLU A 59 -23.73 7.81 -16.38
N TYR A 60 -22.40 7.75 -16.26
CA TYR A 60 -21.63 8.53 -15.29
C TYR A 60 -20.94 9.76 -15.86
N ASP A 61 -21.24 10.17 -17.10
CA ASP A 61 -20.68 11.39 -17.71
C ASP A 61 -20.91 12.63 -16.83
N SER A 62 -22.12 12.78 -16.27
CA SER A 62 -22.44 13.90 -15.37
C SER A 62 -21.61 13.85 -14.09
N CYS A 63 -21.47 12.67 -13.48
CA CYS A 63 -20.66 12.46 -12.27
C CYS A 63 -19.18 12.79 -12.53
N ARG A 64 -18.63 12.39 -13.69
CA ARG A 64 -17.25 12.72 -14.09
C ARG A 64 -17.06 14.22 -14.25
N ASN A 65 -17.97 14.90 -14.95
CA ASN A 65 -17.91 16.35 -15.11
C ASN A 65 -18.00 17.11 -13.78
N GLU A 66 -18.88 16.66 -12.87
CA GLU A 66 -18.98 17.23 -11.53
C GLU A 66 -17.69 16.99 -10.72
N TYR A 67 -17.19 15.75 -10.73
CA TYR A 67 -16.00 15.39 -9.99
C TYR A 67 -14.76 16.14 -10.47
N LYS A 68 -14.61 16.34 -11.78
CA LYS A 68 -13.54 17.15 -12.35
C LYS A 68 -13.45 18.54 -11.71
N ASN A 69 -14.58 19.23 -11.61
CA ASN A 69 -14.64 20.56 -10.99
C ASN A 69 -14.26 20.52 -9.50
N ILE A 70 -14.71 19.49 -8.79
CA ILE A 70 -14.40 19.29 -7.37
C ILE A 70 -12.92 18.96 -7.17
N ALA A 71 -12.35 18.06 -7.96
CA ALA A 71 -10.94 17.69 -7.93
C ALA A 71 -10.03 18.91 -8.15
N HIS A 72 -10.32 19.73 -9.16
CA HIS A 72 -9.61 20.98 -9.41
C HIS A 72 -9.67 21.94 -8.21
N LYS A 73 -10.88 22.19 -7.70
CA LYS A 73 -11.08 23.04 -6.52
C LYS A 73 -10.24 22.55 -5.34
N TYR A 74 -10.33 21.27 -5.00
CA TYR A 74 -9.67 20.70 -3.82
C TYR A 74 -8.14 20.64 -3.98
N LEU A 75 -7.63 20.35 -5.18
CA LEU A 75 -6.19 20.46 -5.41
C LEU A 75 -5.70 21.90 -5.22
N PHE A 76 -6.45 22.91 -5.67
CA PHE A 76 -6.04 24.30 -5.50
C PHE A 76 -6.09 24.72 -4.03
N GLU A 77 -7.08 24.26 -3.27
CA GLU A 77 -7.11 24.46 -1.82
C GLU A 77 -5.93 23.77 -1.13
N LEU A 78 -5.60 22.55 -1.54
CA LEU A 78 -4.42 21.84 -1.05
C LEU A 78 -3.13 22.60 -1.37
N TYR A 79 -3.02 23.15 -2.58
CA TYR A 79 -1.87 23.96 -3.00
C TYR A 79 -1.74 25.27 -2.21
N LYS A 80 -2.87 25.85 -1.76
CA LYS A 80 -2.83 27.01 -0.84
C LYS A 80 -2.20 26.62 0.49
N ILE A 81 -2.61 25.49 1.08
CA ILE A 81 -2.06 24.98 2.34
C ILE A 81 -0.57 24.66 2.19
N TYR A 82 -0.23 23.94 1.12
CA TYR A 82 1.12 23.46 0.87
C TYR A 82 1.47 23.66 -0.61
N GLN A 83 2.36 24.61 -0.89
CA GLN A 83 2.77 24.95 -2.25
C GLN A 83 3.82 23.94 -2.74
N PHE A 84 3.38 22.76 -3.12
CA PHE A 84 4.25 21.70 -3.63
C PHE A 84 4.74 22.00 -5.05
N ASP A 85 5.95 21.53 -5.34
CA ASP A 85 6.58 21.59 -6.65
C ASP A 85 6.31 20.33 -7.47
N ILE A 86 6.03 19.19 -6.82
CA ILE A 86 5.77 17.89 -7.44
C ILE A 86 4.62 17.21 -6.69
N PHE A 87 3.75 16.52 -7.43
CA PHE A 87 2.79 15.57 -6.90
C PHE A 87 3.23 14.13 -7.24
N ILE A 88 3.33 13.25 -6.25
CA ILE A 88 3.66 11.83 -6.41
C ILE A 88 2.47 10.94 -6.04
N SER A 89 2.27 9.85 -6.80
CA SER A 89 1.33 8.79 -6.47
C SER A 89 1.94 7.41 -6.76
N PRO A 90 1.52 6.32 -6.06
CA PRO A 90 1.94 4.97 -6.42
C PRO A 90 1.30 4.44 -7.71
N SER A 91 0.26 5.09 -8.21
CA SER A 91 -0.39 4.79 -9.50
C SER A 91 -1.22 5.99 -9.99
N ASP A 92 -1.40 6.11 -11.30
CA ASP A 92 -2.32 7.04 -11.95
C ASP A 92 -3.62 6.36 -12.45
N THR A 93 -3.75 5.04 -12.23
CA THR A 93 -4.92 4.26 -12.66
C THR A 93 -6.08 4.33 -11.67
N PHE A 94 -5.88 4.87 -10.47
CA PHE A 94 -6.98 5.12 -9.53
C PHE A 94 -7.92 6.16 -10.13
N PHE A 95 -9.16 5.79 -10.46
CA PHE A 95 -10.07 6.69 -11.17
C PHE A 95 -10.25 8.05 -10.47
N TYR A 96 -10.28 8.07 -9.13
CA TYR A 96 -10.45 9.28 -8.32
C TYR A 96 -9.19 10.17 -8.28
N ILE A 97 -8.05 9.77 -8.84
CA ILE A 97 -6.88 10.65 -8.97
C ILE A 97 -6.79 11.29 -10.36
N ARG A 98 -7.56 10.83 -11.35
CA ARG A 98 -7.34 11.19 -12.76
C ARG A 98 -7.66 12.64 -13.09
N ASP A 99 -8.71 13.19 -12.49
CA ASP A 99 -9.02 14.62 -12.58
C ASP A 99 -8.11 15.47 -11.69
N VAL A 100 -7.46 14.86 -10.69
CA VAL A 100 -6.44 15.53 -9.87
C VAL A 100 -5.15 15.71 -10.67
N ILE A 101 -4.81 14.77 -11.55
CA ILE A 101 -3.69 14.91 -12.51
C ILE A 101 -3.94 16.11 -13.43
N ASP A 102 -5.13 16.21 -14.02
CA ASP A 102 -5.49 17.36 -14.88
C ASP A 102 -5.40 18.69 -14.12
N ALA A 103 -5.82 18.69 -12.86
CA ALA A 103 -5.68 19.85 -12.00
C ALA A 103 -4.21 20.21 -11.72
N CYS A 104 -3.31 19.21 -11.58
CA CYS A 104 -1.87 19.44 -11.41
C CYS A 104 -1.27 20.10 -12.66
N HIS A 105 -1.60 19.56 -13.84
CA HIS A 105 -1.19 20.13 -15.13
C HIS A 105 -1.69 21.57 -15.31
N PHE A 106 -2.91 21.85 -14.87
CA PHE A 106 -3.48 23.21 -14.94
C PHE A 106 -2.69 24.25 -14.15
N ILE A 107 -2.07 23.86 -13.02
CA ILE A 107 -1.19 24.74 -12.21
C ILE A 107 0.30 24.51 -12.48
N HIS A 108 0.66 23.78 -13.54
CA HIS A 108 2.03 23.46 -13.92
C HIS A 108 2.83 22.77 -12.80
N VAL A 109 2.21 21.77 -12.19
CA VAL A 109 2.88 20.84 -11.27
C VAL A 109 2.99 19.48 -11.96
N PRO A 110 4.20 18.90 -12.08
CA PRO A 110 4.35 17.55 -12.59
C PRO A 110 3.72 16.53 -11.65
N PHE A 111 3.03 15.56 -12.25
CA PHE A 111 2.50 14.38 -11.59
C PHE A 111 3.36 13.17 -11.94
N ILE A 112 4.05 12.63 -10.93
CA ILE A 112 5.01 11.53 -11.09
C ILE A 112 4.45 10.28 -10.42
N VAL A 113 4.48 9.17 -11.13
CA VAL A 113 4.16 7.86 -10.55
C VAL A 113 5.43 7.21 -10.08
N ILE A 114 5.52 6.91 -8.78
CA ILE A 114 6.50 5.94 -8.28
C ILE A 114 5.79 4.62 -8.15
N GLN A 115 5.92 3.81 -9.18
CA GLN A 115 5.16 2.58 -9.31
C GLN A 115 5.59 1.58 -8.23
N LYS A 116 4.59 0.93 -7.63
CA LYS A 116 4.81 -0.16 -6.65
C LYS A 116 5.30 -1.45 -7.33
N GLU A 117 5.38 -2.58 -6.65
CA GLU A 117 5.70 -3.83 -7.35
C GLU A 117 4.64 -4.20 -8.41
N LEU A 118 5.10 -4.55 -9.61
CA LEU A 118 4.33 -5.36 -10.56
C LEU A 118 4.73 -6.81 -10.33
N GLY A 119 4.20 -7.42 -9.27
CA GLY A 119 4.21 -8.88 -9.10
C GLY A 119 3.14 -9.54 -9.98
N VAL A 120 2.99 -9.09 -11.23
CA VAL A 120 2.00 -9.65 -12.16
C VAL A 120 2.60 -10.88 -12.81
N SER A 121 1.87 -11.99 -12.76
CA SER A 121 2.22 -13.15 -13.56
C SER A 121 2.22 -12.79 -15.06
N PRO A 122 2.95 -13.56 -15.89
CA PRO A 122 2.97 -13.33 -17.34
C PRO A 122 1.57 -13.23 -17.97
N TYR A 123 0.59 -13.94 -17.42
CA TYR A 123 -0.81 -13.84 -17.83
C TYR A 123 -1.39 -12.43 -17.65
N TYR A 124 -1.21 -11.83 -16.47
CA TYR A 124 -1.71 -10.48 -16.21
C TYR A 124 -0.93 -9.42 -16.98
N PHE A 125 0.36 -9.66 -17.23
CA PHE A 125 1.19 -8.76 -18.04
C PHE A 125 0.55 -8.48 -19.40
N GLU A 126 0.10 -9.53 -20.09
CA GLU A 126 -0.49 -9.43 -21.42
C GLU A 126 -1.90 -8.81 -21.38
N LYS A 127 -2.82 -9.42 -20.64
CA LYS A 127 -4.25 -9.04 -20.68
C LYS A 127 -4.51 -7.68 -20.04
N HIS A 128 -3.82 -7.36 -18.92
CA HIS A 128 -4.12 -6.17 -18.15
C HIS A 128 -3.53 -4.90 -18.78
N ALA A 129 -2.34 -4.99 -19.41
CA ALA A 129 -1.75 -3.84 -20.10
C ALA A 129 -2.66 -3.33 -21.22
N ASP A 130 -3.21 -4.24 -22.04
CA ASP A 130 -4.13 -3.88 -23.13
C ASP A 130 -5.44 -3.29 -22.59
N GLN A 131 -5.98 -3.85 -21.49
CA GLN A 131 -7.15 -3.28 -20.84
C GLN A 131 -6.90 -1.85 -20.36
N ILE A 132 -5.76 -1.58 -19.70
CA ILE A 132 -5.39 -0.23 -19.25
C ILE A 132 -5.27 0.70 -20.45
N ARG A 133 -4.51 0.30 -21.49
CA ARG A 133 -4.33 1.10 -22.72
C ARG A 133 -5.66 1.53 -23.32
N ASN A 134 -6.61 0.60 -23.41
CA ASN A 134 -7.89 0.83 -24.09
C ASN A 134 -8.92 1.56 -23.23
N THR A 135 -8.79 1.52 -21.89
CA THR A 135 -9.80 2.10 -20.98
C THR A 135 -9.31 3.35 -20.26
N LEU A 136 -8.12 3.31 -19.67
CA LEU A 136 -7.55 4.39 -18.87
C LEU A 136 -6.08 4.59 -19.21
N PRO A 137 -5.78 5.18 -20.38
CA PRO A 137 -4.40 5.36 -20.82
C PRO A 137 -3.58 6.14 -19.79
N VAL A 138 -2.29 5.86 -19.69
CA VAL A 138 -1.38 6.49 -18.72
C VAL A 138 -1.41 8.02 -18.88
N LYS A 139 -1.51 8.76 -17.76
CA LYS A 139 -1.61 10.24 -17.70
C LYS A 139 -0.49 10.92 -16.92
N CYS A 140 0.32 10.16 -16.18
CA CYS A 140 1.45 10.75 -15.46
C CYS A 140 2.52 11.32 -16.41
N ASP A 141 3.25 12.33 -15.93
CA ASP A 141 4.32 12.97 -16.71
C ASP A 141 5.58 12.10 -16.76
N TRP A 142 5.92 11.50 -15.62
CA TRP A 142 6.97 10.49 -15.48
C TRP A 142 6.50 9.33 -14.63
N MET A 143 7.06 8.16 -14.90
CA MET A 143 6.87 6.97 -14.11
C MET A 143 8.21 6.34 -13.78
N THR A 144 8.42 5.99 -12.53
CA THR A 144 9.55 5.16 -12.13
C THR A 144 9.07 3.75 -11.82
N THR A 145 9.75 2.74 -12.37
CA THR A 145 9.41 1.33 -12.23
C THR A 145 10.52 0.56 -11.55
N CYS A 146 10.19 -0.63 -11.02
CA CYS A 146 11.15 -1.45 -10.31
C CYS A 146 12.10 -2.21 -11.24
N SER A 147 11.57 -2.85 -12.28
CA SER A 147 12.29 -3.71 -13.22
C SER A 147 12.01 -3.33 -14.67
N GLN A 148 12.76 -3.94 -15.60
CA GLN A 148 12.51 -3.78 -17.03
C GLN A 148 11.14 -4.32 -17.43
N ASP A 149 10.74 -5.49 -16.91
CA ASP A 149 9.41 -6.04 -17.14
C ASP A 149 8.32 -5.04 -16.69
N SER A 150 8.46 -4.44 -15.50
CA SER A 150 7.53 -3.41 -15.06
C SER A 150 7.47 -2.22 -16.02
N LYS A 151 8.62 -1.76 -16.54
CA LYS A 151 8.66 -0.72 -17.59
C LYS A 151 7.92 -1.16 -18.86
N ASP A 152 8.19 -2.36 -19.35
CA ASP A 152 7.61 -2.89 -20.58
C ASP A 152 6.09 -3.03 -20.46
N PHE A 153 5.59 -3.45 -19.29
CA PHE A 153 4.16 -3.46 -18.99
C PHE A 153 3.52 -2.09 -19.17
N TRP A 154 4.11 -1.04 -18.59
CA TRP A 154 3.52 0.31 -18.64
C TRP A 154 3.64 0.96 -20.02
N VAL A 155 4.74 0.71 -20.74
CA VAL A 155 4.86 1.10 -22.15
C VAL A 155 3.80 0.39 -22.99
N LYS A 156 3.58 -0.91 -22.75
CA LYS A 156 2.46 -1.63 -23.34
C LYS A 156 1.10 -1.09 -22.89
N ALA A 157 0.96 -0.58 -21.67
CA ALA A 157 -0.25 0.10 -21.21
C ALA A 157 -0.45 1.51 -21.81
N GLY A 158 0.49 1.99 -22.64
CA GLY A 158 0.39 3.28 -23.34
C GLY A 158 1.20 4.41 -22.70
N ALA A 159 2.08 4.12 -21.74
CA ALA A 159 3.04 5.11 -21.24
C ALA A 159 4.09 5.47 -22.30
N ILE A 160 4.60 6.70 -22.25
CA ILE A 160 5.69 7.15 -23.12
C ILE A 160 7.00 6.54 -22.62
N ALA A 161 7.65 5.71 -23.45
CA ALA A 161 8.82 4.91 -23.05
C ALA A 161 9.99 5.72 -22.46
N ASP A 162 10.24 6.92 -22.97
CA ASP A 162 11.30 7.82 -22.49
C ASP A 162 10.98 8.42 -21.10
N ASN A 163 9.70 8.42 -20.72
CA ASN A 163 9.25 8.91 -19.42
C ASN A 163 9.05 7.79 -18.40
N VAL A 164 9.27 6.53 -18.78
CA VAL A 164 9.25 5.37 -17.87
C VAL A 164 10.68 4.91 -17.58
N LEU A 165 11.10 5.01 -16.33
CA LEU A 165 12.50 4.81 -15.93
C LEU A 165 12.62 3.71 -14.87
N VAL A 166 13.54 2.78 -15.09
CA VAL A 166 13.80 1.68 -14.13
C VAL A 166 14.72 2.19 -13.03
N VAL A 167 14.19 2.29 -11.80
CA VAL A 167 14.91 2.83 -10.65
C VAL A 167 14.96 1.87 -9.46
N GLY A 168 14.46 0.64 -9.57
CA GLY A 168 14.24 -0.23 -8.40
C GLY A 168 13.06 0.26 -7.56
N GLN A 169 12.99 -0.14 -6.29
CA GLN A 169 11.95 0.34 -5.37
C GLN A 169 12.58 0.97 -4.13
N PRO A 170 12.21 2.22 -3.79
CA PRO A 170 12.70 2.88 -2.59
C PRO A 170 12.63 1.98 -1.35
N ARG A 171 11.52 1.26 -1.12
CA ARG A 171 11.34 0.41 0.07
C ARG A 171 12.45 -0.60 0.33
N PHE A 172 13.15 -1.09 -0.71
CA PHE A 172 14.20 -2.11 -0.58
C PHE A 172 15.54 -1.52 -0.14
N ASP A 173 15.75 -0.21 -0.30
CA ASP A 173 16.95 0.47 0.23
C ASP A 173 17.07 0.31 1.75
N PHE A 174 15.95 0.02 2.42
CA PHE A 174 15.88 -0.36 3.82
C PHE A 174 16.92 -1.43 4.19
N TYR A 175 17.11 -2.43 3.33
CA TYR A 175 18.01 -3.57 3.58
C TYR A 175 19.49 -3.23 3.46
N PHE A 176 19.83 -2.08 2.88
CA PHE A 176 21.20 -1.66 2.60
C PHE A 176 21.69 -0.52 3.51
N ARG A 177 20.86 -0.08 4.46
CA ARG A 177 21.21 1.00 5.39
C ARG A 177 22.42 0.63 6.24
N LYS A 178 23.45 1.47 6.24
CA LYS A 178 24.71 1.30 7.01
C LYS A 178 24.57 1.37 8.55
N GLN A 179 23.36 1.41 9.12
CA GLN A 179 23.17 1.57 10.56
C GLN A 179 22.50 0.35 11.21
N ASN A 180 23.26 -0.27 12.11
CA ASN A 180 22.93 -1.39 13.04
C ASN A 180 21.75 -1.15 14.00
N LYS A 181 20.86 -0.20 13.72
CA LYS A 181 19.61 0.03 14.46
C LYS A 181 18.44 -0.12 13.50
N VAL A 182 18.29 -1.31 12.91
CA VAL A 182 16.96 -1.76 12.51
C VAL A 182 16.08 -1.51 13.72
N GLN A 183 15.05 -0.67 13.59
CA GLN A 183 14.10 -0.47 14.68
C GLN A 183 13.56 -1.84 15.04
N THR A 184 13.97 -2.33 16.19
CA THR A 184 13.57 -3.65 16.63
C THR A 184 12.13 -3.55 17.07
N ILE A 185 11.29 -4.51 16.67
CA ILE A 185 9.93 -4.60 17.17
C ILE A 185 10.00 -5.45 18.45
N ASP A 186 10.89 -5.07 19.37
CA ASP A 186 11.24 -5.85 20.56
C ASP A 186 10.01 -6.11 21.45
N SER A 187 8.96 -5.29 21.33
CA SER A 187 7.70 -5.49 22.04
C SER A 187 6.83 -6.62 21.47
N LEU A 188 7.03 -7.02 20.21
CA LEU A 188 6.20 -8.03 19.54
C LEU A 188 6.97 -9.30 19.21
N ILE A 189 8.26 -9.20 18.88
CA ILE A 189 9.11 -10.35 18.59
C ILE A 189 9.99 -10.65 19.80
N LYS A 190 9.87 -11.86 20.32
CA LYS A 190 10.64 -12.33 21.47
C LYS A 190 12.04 -12.68 20.97
N LYS A 191 13.04 -11.90 21.41
CA LYS A 191 14.45 -12.31 21.30
C LYS A 191 14.78 -13.23 22.46
N ASN A 192 14.66 -14.52 22.23
CA ASN A 192 15.08 -15.57 23.15
C ASN A 192 15.85 -16.65 22.36
N GLU A 193 16.30 -17.71 23.03
CA GLU A 193 17.03 -18.82 22.40
C GLU A 193 16.12 -19.70 21.49
N LYS A 194 14.87 -19.31 21.25
CA LYS A 194 13.93 -20.05 20.41
C LYS A 194 14.04 -19.60 18.96
N ILE A 195 13.68 -20.50 18.06
CA ILE A 195 13.61 -20.25 16.62
C ILE A 195 12.30 -19.52 16.31
N ASN A 196 12.40 -18.34 15.69
CA ASN A 196 11.29 -17.51 15.28
C ASN A 196 10.85 -17.86 13.85
N ILE A 197 9.62 -18.37 13.72
CA ILE A 197 8.99 -18.70 12.44
C ILE A 197 7.97 -17.62 12.12
N LEU A 198 8.09 -16.98 10.96
CA LEU A 198 7.10 -16.03 10.44
C LEU A 198 6.32 -16.65 9.29
N PHE A 199 5.00 -16.72 9.43
CA PHE A 199 4.09 -17.04 8.36
C PHE A 199 3.43 -15.77 7.83
N PHE A 200 3.68 -15.45 6.56
CA PHE A 200 2.92 -14.46 5.81
C PHE A 200 1.63 -15.10 5.30
N SER A 201 0.56 -14.90 6.05
CA SER A 201 -0.79 -15.29 5.66
C SER A 201 -1.28 -14.40 4.51
N TYR A 202 -2.09 -14.94 3.62
CA TYR A 202 -2.41 -14.39 2.29
C TYR A 202 -3.91 -14.45 2.01
N ASP A 203 -4.42 -13.60 1.11
CA ASP A 203 -5.85 -13.61 0.81
C ASP A 203 -6.33 -14.95 0.23
N LEU A 204 -7.48 -15.46 0.69
CA LEU A 204 -7.95 -16.79 0.31
C LEU A 204 -8.50 -16.85 -1.12
N ASP A 205 -8.91 -15.70 -1.65
CA ASP A 205 -9.44 -15.49 -2.98
C ASP A 205 -8.49 -14.70 -3.91
N ALA A 206 -7.24 -14.45 -3.48
CA ALA A 206 -6.27 -13.76 -4.32
C ALA A 206 -6.10 -14.46 -5.68
N TYR A 207 -5.92 -13.69 -6.76
CA TYR A 207 -5.65 -14.23 -8.11
C TYR A 207 -6.77 -15.09 -8.72
N THR A 208 -7.99 -15.12 -8.15
CA THR A 208 -9.17 -15.70 -8.81
C THR A 208 -10.06 -14.62 -9.43
N GLU A 209 -10.59 -14.91 -10.63
CA GLU A 209 -11.65 -14.13 -11.27
C GLU A 209 -13.02 -14.81 -11.07
N GLU A 210 -13.06 -16.01 -10.49
CA GLU A 210 -14.27 -16.84 -10.40
C GLU A 210 -15.12 -16.49 -9.18
N MET A 211 -16.41 -16.25 -9.44
CA MET A 211 -17.44 -16.11 -8.42
C MET A 211 -18.35 -17.35 -8.41
N ILE A 212 -18.57 -17.92 -7.23
CA ILE A 212 -19.51 -19.01 -6.95
C ILE A 212 -20.56 -18.47 -5.97
N ASP A 213 -21.84 -18.52 -6.35
CA ASP A 213 -22.97 -18.00 -5.54
C ASP A 213 -22.79 -16.55 -5.07
N GLY A 214 -22.20 -15.70 -5.92
CA GLY A 214 -21.96 -14.28 -5.61
C GLY A 214 -20.82 -14.03 -4.61
N LYS A 215 -20.03 -15.05 -4.27
CA LYS A 215 -18.78 -14.94 -3.52
C LYS A 215 -17.61 -15.36 -4.38
N TYR A 216 -16.44 -14.78 -4.20
CA TYR A 216 -15.25 -15.30 -4.87
C TYR A 216 -14.96 -16.71 -4.38
N SER A 217 -14.51 -17.57 -5.29
CA SER A 217 -13.93 -18.86 -4.92
C SER A 217 -12.76 -18.63 -3.96
N GLU A 218 -12.59 -19.48 -2.94
CA GLU A 218 -11.44 -19.44 -2.02
C GLU A 218 -10.45 -20.59 -2.35
N PRO A 219 -9.79 -20.59 -3.53
CA PRO A 219 -8.99 -21.72 -3.99
C PRO A 219 -7.83 -22.07 -3.04
N TRP A 220 -7.40 -21.11 -2.22
CA TRP A 220 -6.26 -21.28 -1.32
C TRP A 220 -6.64 -21.73 0.08
N LYS A 221 -7.93 -21.84 0.40
CA LYS A 221 -8.39 -22.19 1.75
C LYS A 221 -7.77 -23.47 2.27
N GLN A 222 -7.76 -24.53 1.47
CA GLN A 222 -7.15 -25.80 1.87
C GLN A 222 -5.64 -25.63 2.16
N LEU A 223 -4.89 -24.99 1.27
CA LEU A 223 -3.44 -24.78 1.46
C LEU A 223 -3.16 -23.98 2.73
N HIS A 224 -4.00 -22.98 2.98
CA HIS A 224 -3.92 -22.12 4.14
C HIS A 224 -4.18 -22.88 5.43
N ASP A 225 -5.33 -23.55 5.53
CA ASP A 225 -5.74 -24.32 6.70
C ASP A 225 -4.69 -25.42 7.01
N ASP A 226 -4.21 -26.09 5.97
CA ASP A 226 -3.15 -27.09 6.04
C ASP A 226 -1.84 -26.51 6.60
N THR A 227 -1.46 -25.30 6.18
CA THR A 227 -0.27 -24.61 6.68
C THR A 227 -0.42 -24.24 8.16
N ILE A 228 -1.59 -23.70 8.54
CA ILE A 228 -1.89 -23.35 9.93
C ILE A 228 -1.88 -24.59 10.83
N ASP A 229 -2.46 -25.71 10.39
CA ASP A 229 -2.45 -26.96 11.16
C ASP A 229 -1.02 -27.41 11.47
N VAL A 230 -0.15 -27.41 10.46
CA VAL A 230 1.27 -27.78 10.65
C VAL A 230 1.96 -26.81 11.61
N LEU A 231 1.71 -25.50 11.50
CA LEU A 231 2.29 -24.52 12.42
C LEU A 231 1.78 -24.74 13.86
N CYS A 232 0.50 -25.02 14.07
CA CYS A 232 -0.05 -25.36 15.39
C CYS A 232 0.58 -26.64 15.96
N GLU A 233 0.88 -27.64 15.12
CA GLU A 233 1.61 -28.82 15.56
C GLU A 233 3.06 -28.49 15.97
N ILE A 234 3.74 -27.65 15.18
CA ILE A 234 5.12 -27.21 15.47
C ILE A 234 5.16 -26.34 16.73
N SER A 235 4.10 -25.62 17.04
CA SER A 235 4.01 -24.80 18.25
C SER A 235 4.05 -25.64 19.53
N LYS A 236 3.79 -26.95 19.46
CA LYS A 236 3.88 -27.84 20.64
C LYS A 236 5.32 -28.06 21.12
N PHE A 237 6.33 -27.72 20.31
CA PHE A 237 7.73 -27.78 20.72
C PHE A 237 8.16 -26.43 21.32
N ASP A 238 8.68 -26.46 22.55
CA ASP A 238 9.06 -25.25 23.29
C ASP A 238 10.18 -24.43 22.63
N LYS A 239 10.90 -24.99 21.65
CA LYS A 239 11.99 -24.33 20.94
C LYS A 239 11.54 -23.35 19.84
N TYR A 240 10.24 -23.16 19.60
CA TYR A 240 9.73 -22.25 18.57
C TYR A 240 8.88 -21.12 19.14
N ASN A 241 8.98 -19.95 18.50
CA ASN A 241 7.90 -18.96 18.50
C ASN A 241 7.36 -18.86 17.06
N ILE A 242 6.04 -18.74 16.92
CA ILE A 242 5.37 -18.67 15.62
C ILE A 242 4.63 -17.34 15.54
N TYR A 243 4.90 -16.59 14.48
CA TYR A 243 4.28 -15.32 14.18
C TYR A 243 3.46 -15.45 12.91
N ILE A 244 2.19 -15.08 12.97
CA ILE A 244 1.31 -15.08 11.80
C ILE A 244 1.02 -13.62 11.46
N LYS A 245 1.46 -13.16 10.30
CA LYS A 245 1.09 -11.84 9.77
C LYS A 245 -0.10 -11.99 8.82
N PRO A 246 -1.30 -11.52 9.19
CA PRO A 246 -2.47 -11.54 8.31
C PRO A 246 -2.30 -10.60 7.11
N HIS A 247 -2.94 -10.93 5.99
CA HIS A 247 -3.03 -10.03 4.84
C HIS A 247 -3.79 -8.74 5.23
N PRO A 248 -3.42 -7.55 4.74
CA PRO A 248 -4.10 -6.31 5.11
C PRO A 248 -5.60 -6.28 4.77
N GLN A 249 -6.03 -7.06 3.78
CA GLN A 249 -7.43 -7.17 3.34
C GLN A 249 -8.25 -8.19 4.16
N TYR A 250 -7.61 -8.96 5.05
CA TYR A 250 -8.32 -9.85 5.96
C TYR A 250 -9.22 -9.06 6.92
N HIS A 251 -10.52 -9.25 6.75
CA HIS A 251 -11.56 -8.67 7.59
C HIS A 251 -12.64 -9.73 7.88
N GLY A 252 -13.33 -9.59 9.02
CA GLY A 252 -14.52 -10.39 9.31
C GLY A 252 -14.25 -11.73 10.02
N THR A 253 -15.03 -12.75 9.65
CA THR A 253 -15.15 -14.03 10.37
C THR A 253 -13.85 -14.83 10.38
N TYR A 254 -13.10 -14.80 9.27
CA TYR A 254 -11.89 -15.60 9.13
C TYR A 254 -10.82 -15.27 10.20
N LEU A 255 -10.58 -13.99 10.47
CA LEU A 255 -9.59 -13.60 11.49
C LEU A 255 -10.04 -14.03 12.90
N ASN A 256 -11.35 -14.07 13.16
CA ASN A 256 -11.89 -14.58 14.42
C ASN A 256 -11.68 -16.09 14.52
N GLU A 257 -12.02 -16.85 13.47
CA GLU A 257 -11.79 -18.31 13.41
C GLU A 257 -10.31 -18.65 13.61
N LEU A 258 -9.42 -17.92 12.93
CA LEU A 258 -7.97 -18.09 13.10
C LEU A 258 -7.54 -17.77 14.53
N THR A 259 -8.09 -16.70 15.14
CA THR A 259 -7.78 -16.31 16.52
C THR A 259 -8.23 -17.38 17.50
N GLU A 260 -9.48 -17.86 17.40
CA GLU A 260 -10.03 -18.92 18.24
C GLU A 260 -9.20 -20.21 18.13
N LYS A 261 -8.76 -20.56 16.91
CA LYS A 261 -7.94 -21.75 16.65
C LYS A 261 -6.58 -21.71 17.37
N ILE A 262 -5.99 -20.53 17.56
CA ILE A 262 -4.64 -20.40 18.13
C ILE A 262 -4.60 -19.81 19.55
N GLU A 263 -5.72 -19.34 20.11
CA GLU A 263 -5.76 -18.60 21.37
C GLU A 263 -5.14 -19.38 22.54
N SER A 264 -5.26 -20.71 22.51
CA SER A 264 -4.69 -21.61 23.52
C SER A 264 -3.20 -21.92 23.34
N LEU A 265 -2.56 -21.46 22.26
CA LEU A 265 -1.17 -21.79 21.93
C LEU A 265 -0.22 -20.66 22.38
N PRO A 266 0.52 -20.82 23.50
CA PRO A 266 1.24 -19.73 24.16
C PRO A 266 2.44 -19.17 23.37
N ASN A 267 2.88 -19.88 22.34
CA ASN A 267 3.98 -19.51 21.47
C ASN A 267 3.55 -19.15 20.04
N VAL A 268 2.25 -19.02 19.77
CA VAL A 268 1.73 -18.50 18.50
C VAL A 268 1.21 -17.08 18.72
N THR A 269 1.49 -16.17 17.79
CA THR A 269 1.05 -14.77 17.89
C THR A 269 0.56 -14.27 16.54
N ILE A 270 -0.70 -13.81 16.47
CA ILE A 270 -1.18 -13.03 15.33
C ILE A 270 -0.66 -11.60 15.45
N LEU A 271 0.05 -11.15 14.43
CA LEU A 271 0.62 -9.82 14.36
C LEU A 271 -0.40 -8.82 13.81
N PRO A 272 -0.28 -7.52 14.16
CA PRO A 272 -1.09 -6.47 13.54
C PRO A 272 -0.91 -6.42 12.02
N THR A 273 -1.99 -6.28 11.26
CA THR A 273 -1.95 -6.22 9.78
C THR A 273 -1.03 -5.11 9.25
N ALA A 274 -0.99 -3.96 9.94
CA ALA A 274 -0.23 -2.78 9.54
C ALA A 274 1.27 -2.82 9.90
N ILE A 275 1.75 -3.89 10.55
CA ILE A 275 3.16 -4.03 10.92
C ILE A 275 4.05 -4.07 9.67
N ASP A 276 5.22 -3.41 9.72
CA ASP A 276 6.16 -3.37 8.59
C ASP A 276 6.77 -4.76 8.36
N ALA A 277 6.48 -5.35 7.19
CA ALA A 277 6.98 -6.67 6.81
C ALA A 277 8.52 -6.73 6.81
N ARG A 278 9.19 -5.64 6.43
CA ARG A 278 10.65 -5.58 6.32
C ARG A 278 11.34 -5.86 7.66
N LEU A 279 10.77 -5.30 8.73
CA LEU A 279 11.24 -5.53 10.09
C LEU A 279 11.03 -6.98 10.54
N LEU A 280 9.89 -7.57 10.19
CA LEU A 280 9.60 -8.97 10.53
C LEU A 280 10.56 -9.92 9.82
N ILE A 281 10.83 -9.71 8.52
CA ILE A 281 11.78 -10.55 7.77
C ILE A 281 13.14 -10.50 8.43
N CYS A 282 13.64 -9.31 8.79
CA CYS A 282 14.92 -9.17 9.47
C CYS A 282 14.99 -9.93 10.80
N GLN A 283 13.90 -9.96 11.57
CA GLN A 283 13.86 -10.45 12.96
C GLN A 283 13.45 -11.93 13.12
N ASN A 284 13.05 -12.59 12.04
CA ASN A 284 12.69 -14.00 12.06
C ASN A 284 13.77 -14.87 11.41
N ASP A 285 13.84 -16.12 11.85
CA ASP A 285 14.85 -17.10 11.40
C ASP A 285 14.35 -17.86 10.16
N ILE A 286 13.07 -18.22 10.17
CA ILE A 286 12.42 -18.98 9.10
C ILE A 286 11.20 -18.20 8.61
N ILE A 287 11.10 -18.04 7.30
CA ILE A 287 9.98 -17.39 6.62
C ILE A 287 9.18 -18.45 5.87
N VAL A 288 7.88 -18.51 6.14
CA VAL A 288 6.92 -19.37 5.46
C VAL A 288 5.92 -18.48 4.72
N GLY A 289 5.62 -18.81 3.47
CA GLY A 289 4.62 -18.04 2.73
C GLY A 289 4.22 -18.66 1.40
N PHE A 290 3.19 -18.04 0.81
CA PHE A 290 2.65 -18.35 -0.50
C PHE A 290 2.36 -17.04 -1.24
N GLN A 291 2.80 -16.93 -2.50
CA GLN A 291 2.44 -15.82 -3.42
C GLN A 291 2.55 -14.42 -2.81
N THR A 292 3.69 -14.15 -2.18
CA THR A 292 4.00 -12.86 -1.54
C THR A 292 5.41 -12.39 -1.91
N THR A 293 5.56 -11.09 -2.18
CA THR A 293 6.86 -10.48 -2.50
C THR A 293 7.81 -10.49 -1.31
N ALA A 294 7.29 -10.66 -0.09
CA ALA A 294 8.08 -10.86 1.11
C ALA A 294 9.04 -12.07 1.02
N LEU A 295 8.74 -13.07 0.17
CA LEU A 295 9.67 -14.18 -0.07
C LEU A 295 10.90 -13.72 -0.84
N PHE A 296 10.75 -12.86 -1.85
CA PHE A 296 11.89 -12.27 -2.56
C PHE A 296 12.73 -11.38 -1.62
N GLU A 297 12.08 -10.56 -0.80
CA GLU A 297 12.78 -9.76 0.21
C GLU A 297 13.58 -10.63 1.20
N ALA A 298 13.01 -11.78 1.60
CA ALA A 298 13.71 -12.76 2.42
C ALA A 298 14.87 -13.45 1.67
N MET A 299 14.73 -13.66 0.35
CA MET A 299 15.78 -14.20 -0.51
C MET A 299 16.99 -13.27 -0.53
N LEU A 300 16.75 -11.97 -0.70
CA LEU A 300 17.79 -10.92 -0.68
C LEU A 300 18.59 -10.92 0.64
N LEU A 301 17.92 -11.18 1.76
CA LEU A 301 18.55 -11.28 3.09
C LEU A 301 19.14 -12.66 3.41
N GLY A 302 19.12 -13.60 2.46
CA GLY A 302 19.64 -14.95 2.69
C GLY A 302 18.88 -15.75 3.75
N LYS A 303 17.62 -15.39 4.08
CA LYS A 303 16.84 -16.06 5.14
C LYS A 303 16.49 -17.51 4.79
N LYS A 304 16.20 -18.35 5.79
CA LYS A 304 15.58 -19.68 5.56
C LYS A 304 14.14 -19.46 5.10
N ILE A 305 13.79 -20.01 3.94
CA ILE A 305 12.49 -19.77 3.31
C ILE A 305 11.85 -21.10 2.94
N ILE A 306 10.57 -21.24 3.29
CA ILE A 306 9.73 -22.34 2.84
C ILE A 306 8.57 -21.78 2.01
N TYR A 307 8.52 -22.13 0.73
CA TYR A 307 7.40 -21.85 -0.15
C TYR A 307 6.39 -23.01 -0.11
N THR A 308 5.12 -22.74 0.17
CA THR A 308 4.08 -23.77 0.28
C THR A 308 3.39 -24.01 -1.08
N PHE A 309 3.41 -25.24 -1.60
CA PHE A 309 2.93 -25.55 -2.96
C PHE A 309 2.45 -27.01 -3.12
N TRP A 310 1.21 -27.35 -2.72
CA TRP A 310 0.76 -28.76 -2.78
C TRP A 310 -0.71 -29.07 -3.07
N THR A 311 -1.62 -28.09 -3.04
CA THR A 311 -3.04 -28.41 -3.28
C THR A 311 -3.35 -28.51 -4.77
N GLU A 312 -4.45 -29.16 -5.10
CA GLU A 312 -4.92 -29.28 -6.49
C GLU A 312 -5.11 -27.91 -7.15
N ASN A 313 -5.76 -26.98 -6.46
CA ASN A 313 -5.96 -25.60 -6.94
C ASN A 313 -4.64 -24.89 -7.25
N VAL A 314 -3.60 -25.10 -6.42
CA VAL A 314 -2.27 -24.53 -6.67
C VAL A 314 -1.68 -25.07 -7.95
N ASN A 315 -1.78 -26.38 -8.18
CA ASN A 315 -1.28 -27.01 -9.41
C ASN A 315 -2.06 -26.55 -10.66
N ASN A 316 -3.37 -26.40 -10.55
CA ASN A 316 -4.24 -25.97 -11.65
C ASN A 316 -4.00 -24.49 -12.03
N LEU A 317 -3.64 -23.64 -11.06
CA LEU A 317 -3.49 -22.20 -11.26
C LEU A 317 -2.03 -21.74 -11.35
N LYS A 318 -1.05 -22.64 -11.24
CA LYS A 318 0.39 -22.30 -11.15
C LYS A 318 0.91 -21.36 -12.25
N ASP A 319 0.36 -21.44 -13.47
CA ASP A 319 0.78 -20.60 -14.61
C ASP A 319 0.30 -19.14 -14.47
N ARG A 320 -0.68 -18.90 -13.58
CA ARG A 320 -1.16 -17.57 -13.19
C ARG A 320 -0.43 -17.00 -11.98
N LEU A 321 0.47 -17.78 -11.37
CA LEU A 321 1.17 -17.44 -10.14
C LEU A 321 2.60 -16.96 -10.42
N LEU A 322 3.23 -16.34 -9.41
CA LEU A 322 4.68 -16.16 -9.39
C LEU A 322 5.36 -17.53 -9.39
N LYS A 323 6.39 -17.67 -10.22
CA LYS A 323 7.09 -18.93 -10.52
C LYS A 323 8.03 -19.43 -9.41
N PHE A 324 7.69 -19.20 -8.15
CA PHE A 324 8.47 -19.71 -7.01
C PHE A 324 8.64 -21.23 -7.02
N HIS A 325 7.68 -21.97 -7.60
CA HIS A 325 7.75 -23.42 -7.77
C HIS A 325 8.89 -23.88 -8.71
N GLU A 326 9.48 -22.97 -9.49
CA GLU A 326 10.59 -23.25 -10.40
C GLU A 326 11.97 -22.97 -9.75
N PHE A 327 12.02 -22.49 -8.51
CA PHE A 327 13.24 -22.02 -7.83
C PHE A 327 13.81 -23.02 -6.81
N GLU A 328 13.73 -24.32 -7.08
CA GLU A 328 14.18 -25.39 -6.15
C GLU A 328 15.69 -25.34 -5.84
N ASP A 329 16.47 -24.68 -6.69
CA ASP A 329 17.90 -24.45 -6.54
C ASP A 329 18.23 -23.43 -5.43
N CYS A 330 17.30 -22.52 -5.12
CA CYS A 330 17.53 -21.44 -4.18
C CYS A 330 16.42 -21.25 -3.12
N LEU A 331 15.33 -22.02 -3.18
CA LEU A 331 14.23 -22.04 -2.22
C LEU A 331 13.86 -23.45 -1.78
N SER A 332 13.49 -23.64 -0.51
CA SER A 332 12.88 -24.89 -0.06
C SER A 332 11.40 -24.90 -0.40
N ILE A 333 11.00 -25.81 -1.28
CA ILE A 333 9.61 -25.92 -1.76
C ILE A 333 8.92 -27.07 -1.05
N SER A 334 7.91 -26.75 -0.26
CA SER A 334 7.09 -27.77 0.40
C SER A 334 6.00 -28.25 -0.53
N LYS A 335 6.06 -29.53 -0.92
CA LYS A 335 5.06 -30.20 -1.77
C LYS A 335 4.03 -31.02 -1.01
N SER A 336 3.98 -30.93 0.32
CA SER A 336 2.94 -31.53 1.16
C SER A 336 2.96 -30.96 2.60
N LYS A 337 1.92 -31.26 3.40
CA LYS A 337 1.93 -31.01 4.86
C LYS A 337 3.14 -31.65 5.54
N GLN A 338 3.44 -32.90 5.18
CA GLN A 338 4.51 -33.70 5.77
C GLN A 338 5.88 -33.10 5.45
N THR A 339 6.08 -32.62 4.22
CA THR A 339 7.31 -31.94 3.82
C THR A 339 7.49 -30.65 4.61
N LEU A 340 6.46 -29.81 4.75
CA LEU A 340 6.51 -28.59 5.56
C LEU A 340 6.89 -28.92 7.01
N LYS A 341 6.21 -29.89 7.61
CA LYS A 341 6.50 -30.36 8.97
C LYS A 341 7.94 -30.86 9.11
N SER A 342 8.45 -31.60 8.12
CA SER A 342 9.82 -32.11 8.14
C SER A 342 10.86 -30.98 8.11
N TYR A 343 10.65 -29.96 7.26
CA TYR A 343 11.50 -28.77 7.22
C TYR A 343 11.50 -28.03 8.55
N LEU A 344 10.33 -27.85 9.16
CA LEU A 344 10.22 -27.13 10.43
C LEU A 344 10.82 -27.90 11.61
N ILE A 345 10.70 -29.24 11.64
CA ILE A 345 11.33 -30.09 12.67
C ILE A 345 12.85 -30.08 12.54
N ASN A 346 13.38 -30.07 11.31
CA ASN A 346 14.80 -30.02 11.01
C ASN A 346 15.19 -28.81 10.14
N PRO A 347 15.28 -27.59 10.73
CA PRO A 347 15.55 -26.36 9.99
C PRO A 347 16.91 -26.29 9.29
N LEU A 348 17.83 -27.23 9.55
CA LEU A 348 19.11 -27.31 8.84
C LEU A 348 18.95 -27.72 7.37
N THR A 349 17.82 -28.35 7.04
CA THR A 349 17.47 -28.78 5.67
C THR A 349 16.85 -27.68 4.83
N ILE A 350 16.55 -26.52 5.43
CA ILE A 350 15.97 -25.37 4.72
C ILE A 350 17.11 -24.56 4.10
N ILE A 351 16.97 -24.22 2.82
CA ILE A 351 17.92 -23.37 2.09
C ILE A 351 17.88 -21.97 2.70
N GLY A 352 19.03 -21.48 3.20
CA GLY A 352 19.20 -20.15 3.78
C GLY A 352 19.81 -20.14 5.19
N GLY A 353 19.84 -18.95 5.79
CA GLY A 353 20.51 -18.69 7.07
C GLY A 353 22.02 -18.86 6.94
N ASP A 354 22.65 -19.36 8.01
CA ASP A 354 24.11 -19.53 8.07
C ASP A 354 24.67 -20.54 7.07
N ASN A 355 23.81 -21.36 6.45
CA ASN A 355 24.21 -22.41 5.49
C ASN A 355 24.13 -21.93 4.02
N ILE A 356 23.80 -20.66 3.76
CA ILE A 356 23.66 -20.17 2.39
C ILE A 356 25.04 -20.02 1.72
N THR A 357 25.22 -20.62 0.55
CA THR A 357 26.44 -20.44 -0.25
C THR A 357 26.35 -19.16 -1.08
N GLU A 358 27.51 -18.62 -1.48
CA GLU A 358 27.57 -17.45 -2.37
C GLU A 358 26.84 -17.69 -3.70
N SER A 359 26.96 -18.91 -4.27
CA SER A 359 26.23 -19.28 -5.48
C SER A 359 24.71 -19.24 -5.30
N ILE A 360 24.20 -19.75 -4.18
CA ILE A 360 22.75 -19.71 -3.89
C ILE A 360 22.29 -18.27 -3.65
N LEU A 361 23.09 -17.48 -2.93
CA LEU A 361 22.77 -16.07 -2.69
C LEU A 361 22.76 -15.26 -3.99
N ASN A 362 23.71 -15.48 -4.89
CA ASN A 362 23.74 -14.83 -6.21
C ASN A 362 22.52 -15.23 -7.05
N GLU A 363 22.12 -16.51 -7.05
CA GLU A 363 20.91 -16.93 -7.74
C GLU A 363 19.66 -16.28 -7.15
N ARG A 364 19.58 -16.17 -5.82
CA ARG A 364 18.51 -15.44 -5.13
C ARG A 364 18.44 -13.98 -5.54
N ILE A 365 19.58 -13.30 -5.61
CA ILE A 365 19.68 -11.92 -6.07
C ILE A 365 19.23 -11.82 -7.53
N ASN A 366 19.68 -12.72 -8.41
CA ASN A 366 19.25 -12.74 -9.82
C ASN A 366 17.72 -12.89 -9.95
N LYS A 367 17.10 -13.82 -9.20
CA LYS A 367 15.63 -13.98 -9.19
C LYS A 367 14.94 -12.74 -8.63
N PHE A 368 15.45 -12.17 -7.54
CA PHE A 368 14.95 -10.91 -6.98
C PHE A 368 14.97 -9.81 -8.03
N GLU A 369 16.11 -9.56 -8.66
CA GLU A 369 16.30 -8.44 -9.57
C GLU A 369 15.51 -8.59 -10.88
N SER A 370 15.29 -9.82 -11.34
CA SER A 370 14.41 -10.06 -12.49
C SER A 370 12.97 -9.59 -12.26
N ILE A 371 12.46 -9.73 -11.03
CA ILE A 371 11.05 -9.45 -10.72
C ILE A 371 10.88 -8.07 -10.07
N LEU A 372 11.66 -7.83 -9.01
CA LEU A 372 11.55 -6.66 -8.14
C LEU A 372 12.60 -5.58 -8.43
N GLY A 373 13.50 -5.84 -9.37
CA GLY A 373 14.46 -4.86 -9.86
C GLY A 373 15.72 -4.71 -9.02
N ILE A 374 16.50 -3.70 -9.37
CA ILE A 374 17.87 -3.48 -8.87
C ILE A 374 17.91 -3.43 -7.33
N SER A 375 18.82 -4.21 -6.76
CA SER A 375 18.99 -4.42 -5.31
C SER A 375 20.30 -3.84 -4.79
N ASP A 376 20.56 -2.56 -5.06
CA ASP A 376 21.83 -1.88 -4.74
C ASP A 376 21.74 -0.87 -3.59
N GLY A 377 20.54 -0.69 -3.03
CA GLY A 377 20.26 0.29 -1.98
C GLY A 377 20.23 1.75 -2.44
N ASN A 378 20.20 2.02 -3.75
CA ASN A 378 20.20 3.38 -4.30
C ASN A 378 18.90 3.74 -5.05
N SER A 379 17.80 3.01 -4.82
CA SER A 379 16.55 3.24 -5.56
C SER A 379 15.94 4.61 -5.25
N SER A 380 15.94 5.01 -3.98
CA SER A 380 15.48 6.31 -3.49
C SER A 380 16.30 7.44 -4.08
N LYS A 381 17.62 7.26 -4.19
CA LYS A 381 18.52 8.24 -4.82
C LYS A 381 18.17 8.43 -6.30
N ARG A 382 18.02 7.32 -7.04
CA ARG A 382 17.60 7.34 -8.46
C ARG A 382 16.24 8.00 -8.62
N VAL A 383 15.28 7.73 -7.74
CA VAL A 383 14.00 8.46 -7.71
C VAL A 383 14.24 9.97 -7.57
N PHE A 384 15.04 10.43 -6.60
CA PHE A 384 15.30 11.86 -6.44
C PHE A 384 15.99 12.50 -7.64
N GLU A 385 16.83 11.78 -8.37
CA GLU A 385 17.40 12.24 -9.64
C GLU A 385 16.30 12.54 -10.67
N ILE A 386 15.31 11.65 -10.79
CA ILE A 386 14.14 11.85 -11.67
C ILE A 386 13.27 13.01 -11.20
N LEU A 387 13.00 13.10 -9.89
CA LEU A 387 12.22 14.19 -9.31
C LEU A 387 12.90 15.55 -9.58
N ASN A 388 14.22 15.63 -9.39
CA ASN A 388 14.98 16.85 -9.68
C ASN A 388 14.96 17.19 -11.16
N TYR A 389 15.13 16.22 -12.04
CA TYR A 389 15.02 16.42 -13.48
C TYR A 389 13.64 16.99 -13.86
N ALA A 390 12.56 16.35 -13.42
CA ALA A 390 11.19 16.78 -13.69
C ALA A 390 10.91 18.19 -13.13
N TYR A 391 11.40 18.48 -11.92
CA TYR A 391 11.30 19.80 -11.32
C TYR A 391 11.98 20.88 -12.17
N GLN A 392 13.22 20.65 -12.61
CA GLN A 392 13.94 21.62 -13.45
C GLN A 392 13.25 21.79 -14.80
N PHE A 393 12.81 20.70 -15.42
CA PHE A 393 12.05 20.75 -16.67
C PHE A 393 10.81 21.63 -16.53
N TYR A 394 9.94 21.36 -15.53
CA TYR A 394 8.72 22.16 -15.30
C TYR A 394 9.02 23.60 -14.94
N LYS A 395 10.08 23.87 -14.18
CA LYS A 395 10.50 25.23 -13.86
C LYS A 395 10.86 26.04 -15.10
N THR A 396 11.45 25.40 -16.12
CA THR A 396 11.85 26.06 -17.37
C THR A 396 10.72 26.20 -18.39
N THR A 397 9.69 25.36 -18.31
CA THR A 397 8.57 25.33 -19.27
C THR A 397 7.30 26.04 -18.79
N ILE A 398 7.30 26.56 -17.56
CA ILE A 398 6.14 27.28 -17.01
C ILE A 398 5.89 28.58 -17.78
N ASN A 399 4.64 28.82 -18.16
CA ASN A 399 4.25 30.07 -18.83
C ASN A 399 3.74 31.14 -17.85
N GLU A 400 3.67 32.39 -18.30
CA GLU A 400 3.25 33.54 -17.48
C GLU A 400 1.86 33.36 -16.85
N LYS A 401 0.91 32.75 -17.58
CA LYS A 401 -0.45 32.52 -17.07
C LYS A 401 -0.43 31.57 -15.87
N GLN A 402 0.36 30.50 -15.94
CA GLN A 402 0.52 29.53 -14.85
C GLN A 402 1.27 30.15 -13.66
N VAL A 403 2.31 30.96 -13.90
CA VAL A 403 2.99 31.72 -12.84
C VAL A 403 1.99 32.63 -12.12
N LEU A 404 1.19 33.40 -12.86
CA LEU A 404 0.19 34.29 -12.30
C LEU A 404 -0.86 33.52 -11.49
N LEU A 405 -1.31 32.36 -11.98
CA LEU A 405 -2.26 31.51 -11.27
C LEU A 405 -1.67 30.99 -9.95
N ARG A 406 -0.44 30.44 -9.97
CA ARG A 406 0.24 29.95 -8.74
C ARG A 406 0.43 31.08 -7.73
N ASN A 407 0.79 32.28 -8.18
CA ASN A 407 0.91 33.47 -7.32
C ASN A 407 -0.45 33.88 -6.73
N LYS A 408 -1.52 33.86 -7.52
CA LYS A 408 -2.89 34.14 -7.04
C LYS A 408 -3.34 33.14 -5.97
N LEU A 409 -2.99 31.86 -6.11
CA LEU A 409 -3.26 30.85 -5.09
C LEU A 409 -2.43 31.11 -3.84
N ARG A 410 -1.13 31.37 -3.98
CA ARG A 410 -0.20 31.68 -2.88
C ARG A 410 -0.66 32.85 -2.02
N ASN A 411 -1.12 33.95 -2.64
CA ASN A 411 -1.55 35.14 -1.92
C ASN A 411 -2.85 34.94 -1.11
N LYS A 412 -3.60 33.85 -1.37
CA LYS A 412 -4.81 33.51 -0.62
C LYS A 412 -4.57 32.57 0.57
N ASN A 413 -3.32 32.17 0.81
CA ASN A 413 -2.99 31.14 1.79
C ASN A 413 -3.41 31.52 3.23
N GLU A 414 -2.98 32.67 3.73
CA GLU A 414 -3.18 33.03 5.15
C GLU A 414 -4.67 33.14 5.53
N LEU A 415 -5.47 33.79 4.66
CA LEU A 415 -6.91 33.90 4.86
C LEU A 415 -7.60 32.54 4.80
N TYR A 416 -7.14 31.67 3.89
CA TYR A 416 -7.67 30.32 3.76
C TYR A 416 -7.36 29.47 4.99
N GLN A 417 -6.12 29.43 5.45
CA GLN A 417 -5.73 28.69 6.65
C GLN A 417 -6.49 29.17 7.90
N LYS A 418 -6.60 30.49 8.10
CA LYS A 418 -7.41 31.06 9.20
C LYS A 418 -8.87 30.62 9.14
N LYS A 419 -9.47 30.65 7.94
CA LYS A 419 -10.85 30.20 7.73
C LYS A 419 -11.02 28.71 8.03
N GLU A 420 -10.16 27.86 7.48
CA GLU A 420 -10.24 26.41 7.71
C GLU A 420 -9.97 26.05 9.18
N TYR A 421 -9.09 26.79 9.87
CA TYR A 421 -8.84 26.61 11.29
C TYR A 421 -10.11 26.87 12.11
N LEU A 422 -10.82 27.97 11.83
CA LEU A 422 -12.10 28.28 12.47
C LEU A 422 -13.18 27.22 12.16
N ILE A 423 -13.26 26.76 10.90
CA ILE A 423 -14.19 25.69 10.51
C ILE A 423 -13.91 24.41 11.33
N SER A 424 -12.64 24.04 11.48
CA SER A 424 -12.26 22.87 12.26
C SER A 424 -12.56 23.01 13.75
N ILE A 425 -12.40 24.20 14.34
CA ILE A 425 -12.85 24.48 15.72
C ILE A 425 -14.36 24.26 15.83
N MET A 426 -15.14 24.82 14.90
CA MET A 426 -16.59 24.67 14.90
C MET A 426 -17.03 23.22 14.73
N ASN A 427 -16.37 22.46 13.85
CA ASN A 427 -16.65 21.04 13.65
C ASN A 427 -16.32 20.22 14.91
N LEU A 428 -15.19 20.51 15.55
CA LEU A 428 -14.80 19.84 16.79
C LEU A 428 -15.81 20.11 17.92
N LEU A 429 -16.32 21.34 18.03
CA LEU A 429 -17.40 21.67 18.97
C LEU A 429 -18.68 20.87 18.68
N LYS A 430 -19.14 20.84 17.41
CA LYS A 430 -20.31 20.04 16.99
C LYS A 430 -20.13 18.55 17.31
N LEU A 431 -18.96 17.99 17.00
CA LEU A 431 -18.64 16.60 17.26
C LEU A 431 -18.61 16.26 18.75
N ASN A 432 -18.12 17.18 19.59
CA ASN A 432 -18.15 17.00 21.05
C ASN A 432 -19.59 17.02 21.60
N ILE A 433 -20.47 17.89 21.07
CA ILE A 433 -21.89 17.88 21.42
C ILE A 433 -22.53 16.54 21.02
N ILE A 434 -22.27 16.07 19.81
CA ILE A 434 -22.77 14.77 19.33
C ILE A 434 -22.24 13.63 20.21
N ARG A 435 -20.96 13.67 20.60
CA ARG A 435 -20.37 12.69 21.50
C ARG A 435 -21.12 12.61 22.84
N ILE A 436 -21.59 13.74 23.37
CA ILE A 436 -22.40 13.79 24.59
C ILE A 436 -23.79 13.16 24.33
N LEU A 437 -24.45 13.53 23.23
CA LEU A 437 -25.77 12.98 22.86
C LEU A 437 -25.74 11.46 22.64
N ILE A 438 -24.64 10.92 22.12
CA ILE A 438 -24.43 9.47 21.92
C ILE A 438 -24.33 8.71 23.25
N LEU A 439 -24.07 9.37 24.38
CA LEU A 439 -24.08 8.72 25.70
C LEU A 439 -25.51 8.36 26.16
N ILE A 440 -26.54 8.90 25.50
CA ILE A 440 -27.94 8.54 25.78
C ILE A 440 -28.17 7.05 25.42
N PRO A 441 -28.69 6.23 26.35
CA PRO A 441 -28.96 4.82 26.11
C PRO A 441 -29.80 4.59 24.84
N GLY A 442 -29.40 3.64 24.00
CA GLY A 442 -30.12 3.23 22.79
C GLY A 442 -29.60 3.81 21.46
N ILE A 443 -28.95 4.98 21.46
CA ILE A 443 -28.51 5.65 20.21
C ILE A 443 -27.03 5.34 19.88
N GLY A 444 -26.18 5.17 20.89
CA GLY A 444 -24.76 5.43 20.73
C GLY A 444 -23.81 4.30 20.32
N LYS A 445 -24.21 3.02 20.46
CA LYS A 445 -23.23 1.90 20.38
C LYS A 445 -22.52 1.81 19.02
N LYS A 446 -23.26 2.06 17.92
CA LYS A 446 -22.69 2.02 16.55
C LYS A 446 -21.96 3.32 16.16
N LEU A 447 -22.33 4.46 16.75
CA LEU A 447 -21.80 5.78 16.36
C LEU A 447 -20.54 6.17 17.11
N LYS A 448 -20.34 5.66 18.33
CA LYS A 448 -19.22 6.05 19.20
C LYS A 448 -17.85 5.88 18.51
N PRO A 449 -17.54 4.78 17.80
CA PRO A 449 -16.27 4.65 17.08
C PRO A 449 -16.11 5.70 15.97
N TYR A 450 -17.18 5.94 15.19
CA TYR A 450 -17.16 6.90 14.08
C TYR A 450 -16.93 8.34 14.57
N VAL A 451 -17.65 8.77 15.60
CA VAL A 451 -17.46 10.11 16.18
C VAL A 451 -16.08 10.27 16.80
N SER A 452 -15.54 9.22 17.43
CA SER A 452 -14.18 9.25 17.97
C SER A 452 -13.13 9.43 16.86
N ILE A 453 -13.30 8.77 15.71
CA ILE A 453 -12.44 8.96 14.53
C ILE A 453 -12.57 10.39 14.00
N CYS A 454 -13.79 10.92 13.85
CA CYS A 454 -14.01 12.28 13.37
C CYS A 454 -13.35 13.33 14.29
N ILE A 455 -13.51 13.19 15.62
CA ILE A 455 -12.87 14.06 16.61
C ILE A 455 -11.35 13.98 16.49
N ARG A 456 -10.79 12.76 16.37
CA ARG A 456 -9.35 12.56 16.18
C ARG A 456 -8.86 13.26 14.93
N ASN A 457 -9.56 13.11 13.80
CA ASN A 457 -9.18 13.72 12.53
C ASN A 457 -9.25 15.25 12.59
N GLU A 458 -10.30 15.84 13.20
CA GLU A 458 -10.37 17.30 13.39
C GLU A 458 -9.25 17.82 14.30
N LYS A 459 -8.87 17.08 15.34
CA LYS A 459 -7.73 17.45 16.18
C LYS A 459 -6.41 17.42 15.41
N LEU A 460 -6.20 16.39 14.59
CA LEU A 460 -5.03 16.30 13.71
C LEU A 460 -5.01 17.45 12.69
N ARG A 461 -6.17 17.79 12.13
CA ARG A 461 -6.34 18.91 11.21
C ARG A 461 -6.08 20.27 11.87
N LEU A 462 -6.59 20.50 13.09
CA LEU A 462 -6.25 21.71 13.85
C LEU A 462 -4.76 21.79 14.15
N ASN A 463 -4.12 20.66 14.44
CA ASN A 463 -2.69 20.58 14.64
C ASN A 463 -1.90 20.88 13.35
N GLU A 464 -2.36 20.40 12.20
CA GLU A 464 -1.84 20.78 10.86
C GLU A 464 -2.01 22.28 10.59
N LEU A 465 -3.20 22.83 10.83
CA LEU A 465 -3.49 24.24 10.53
C LEU A 465 -2.82 25.21 11.52
N SER A 466 -2.52 24.75 12.74
CA SER A 466 -1.80 25.55 13.75
C SER A 466 -0.28 25.38 13.70
N LYS A 467 0.23 24.25 13.18
CA LYS A 467 1.67 23.98 13.09
C LYS A 467 2.11 23.91 11.64
N ILE A 468 3.11 24.72 11.31
CA ILE A 468 3.74 24.74 9.98
C ILE A 468 4.31 23.36 9.57
N ASN A 469 4.63 22.49 10.54
CA ASN A 469 5.50 21.32 10.35
C ASN A 469 4.79 19.94 10.37
N SER A 470 3.48 19.82 10.15
CA SER A 470 2.90 18.46 9.99
C SER A 470 3.39 17.84 8.67
N VAL A 471 3.80 16.57 8.73
CA VAL A 471 4.21 15.77 7.57
C VAL A 471 2.97 15.25 6.82
N GLU A 472 1.93 14.86 7.54
CA GLU A 472 0.64 14.50 6.96
C GLU A 472 -0.26 15.74 6.82
N ILE A 473 -0.90 15.86 5.66
CA ILE A 473 -2.00 16.78 5.39
C ILE A 473 -3.30 15.97 5.45
N ILE A 474 -4.13 16.27 6.44
CA ILE A 474 -5.43 15.63 6.65
C ILE A 474 -6.46 16.19 5.67
N GLY A 475 -6.35 17.48 5.37
CA GLY A 475 -7.31 18.16 4.50
C GLY A 475 -8.66 18.42 5.15
N PRO A 476 -9.65 18.87 4.37
CA PRO A 476 -11.02 19.04 4.82
C PRO A 476 -11.65 17.72 5.26
N THR A 477 -11.83 17.63 6.57
CA THR A 477 -12.73 16.69 7.24
C THR A 477 -14.16 17.10 6.88
N ASN A 478 -14.75 16.44 5.88
CA ASN A 478 -16.15 16.66 5.46
C ASN A 478 -17.15 16.16 6.52
N PHE A 479 -17.05 16.67 7.75
CA PHE A 479 -18.06 16.44 8.77
C PHE A 479 -19.30 17.26 8.43
N SER A 480 -20.27 16.61 7.80
CA SER A 480 -21.63 17.14 7.69
C SER A 480 -22.52 16.47 8.72
N VAL A 481 -23.17 17.28 9.55
CA VAL A 481 -24.25 16.83 10.45
C VAL A 481 -25.33 16.11 9.64
N PHE A 482 -25.58 16.54 8.41
CA PHE A 482 -26.53 15.91 7.50
C PHE A 482 -26.12 14.48 7.12
N PHE A 483 -24.88 14.25 6.67
CA PHE A 483 -24.39 12.89 6.36
C PHE A 483 -24.31 12.00 7.61
N PHE A 484 -24.04 12.59 8.77
CA PHE A 484 -24.09 11.89 10.05
C PHE A 484 -25.49 11.34 10.36
N PHE A 485 -26.55 12.13 10.10
CA PHE A 485 -27.94 11.67 10.27
C PHE A 485 -28.46 10.81 9.12
N GLN A 486 -28.06 11.07 7.86
CA GLN A 486 -28.40 10.21 6.73
C GLN A 486 -27.81 8.80 6.90
N GLY A 487 -26.58 8.67 7.38
CA GLY A 487 -25.98 7.36 7.70
C GLY A 487 -26.69 6.62 8.84
N LEU A 488 -27.44 7.33 9.69
CA LEU A 488 -28.30 6.73 10.72
C LEU A 488 -29.62 6.21 10.15
N VAL A 489 -30.17 6.89 9.13
CA VAL A 489 -31.43 6.52 8.48
C VAL A 489 -31.20 5.39 7.47
N LEU A 490 -30.14 5.47 6.64
CA LEU A 490 -29.81 4.50 5.60
C LEU A 490 -29.20 3.19 6.11
N LYS A 491 -28.89 3.06 7.41
CA LYS A 491 -28.50 1.78 8.04
C LYS A 491 -29.64 1.13 8.81
N LYS A 492 -30.81 1.78 8.87
CA LYS A 492 -32.06 1.25 9.46
C LYS A 492 -33.05 0.77 8.41
N LEU A 493 -32.90 1.24 7.17
CA LEU A 493 -33.44 0.61 5.95
C LEU A 493 -32.38 -0.34 5.41
#